data_AF-A0AAD4NBQ6-F1
#
_entry.id   AF-A0AAD4NBQ6-F1
#
_cell.length_a   1.000
_cell.length_b   1.000
_cell.length_c   1.000
_cell.angle_alpha   90.00
_cell.angle_beta   90.00
_cell.angle_gamma   90.00
#
_symmetry.space_group_name_H-M   'P 1'
#
loop_
_entity.id
_entity.type
_entity.pdbx_description
1 polymer ?
#
loop_
_entity_poly.entity_id
_entity_poly.type
_entity_poly.pdbx_seq_one_letter_code
_entity_poly.pdbx_strand_id
1 'polypeptide(L)'
;MDENAAEFEPVSKQNRNALLAFYNLFSRSLSAEDCATPADTVYLLRTVVNFIQRRGKLQYVPHGSFGFKECATFLQSELESIFCETLNPNNATAGDEFEILKILLLLLFLFRMAMTKEFEDFANLLTTKQRMHVADMIKYLEYQDLWSDTGSWATVLSQAASTDSFNVSRSSYDCDPGNSSFNKTDAVAEELTPRKDDGKSTRRAVNYRFSPIASLSRSTRKMKPPTPTSVIKQLRKENEEMAIQLRGIGAELDDAVDMGNNLREENRKLSRHNEDLSVKVRNLRDDLSDAEPYRELYEQVKEERDRYKQELEMLQEERNNSLVLNRNVMVERDFVLKEAECAKNERDSLEKMWKKSVDALKKEAASHNDTRQKLAECKSKYSCLEDELLKSANEANSLQEQIESRRLLIRQQTAQILKKDEQIQKLTEENQALIAQLQQRAIRCDKDVQCNLSKPQPKKENGSLNRQNDRRTNYSAQRFQPNWIGRSVFARQCGVSQSGDSCMGSSMSQASSIANIEERVEELKRRNAMVPRHLQDNYFPEMNYMPDSVNVLPNNSDAPTKKPKTHWGLGCLTPVRRRKKSNLGS
;
A
#
# COMPACT_ATOMS: atom_id res chain seq x y z
N MET A 1 -11.64 38.90 20.92
CA MET A 1 -11.35 38.27 22.22
C MET A 1 -11.33 36.81 21.90
N ASP A 2 -10.16 36.32 21.52
CA ASP A 2 -9.98 35.03 20.90
C ASP A 2 -9.21 34.15 21.88
N GLU A 3 -9.83 33.97 23.04
CA GLU A 3 -9.33 33.21 24.18
C GLU A 3 -9.49 31.70 23.89
N ASN A 4 -8.68 31.19 22.97
CA ASN A 4 -8.40 29.75 22.81
C ASN A 4 -7.10 29.45 22.04
N ALA A 5 -6.15 30.39 22.02
CA ALA A 5 -4.77 30.08 21.70
C ALA A 5 -4.11 29.40 22.92
N ALA A 6 -4.35 28.10 23.10
CA ALA A 6 -3.65 27.31 24.10
C ALA A 6 -2.14 27.33 23.80
N GLU A 7 -1.34 27.80 24.74
CA GLU A 7 0.12 27.75 24.63
C GLU A 7 0.54 26.27 24.61
N PHE A 8 1.06 25.80 23.46
CA PHE A 8 1.57 24.45 23.33
C PHE A 8 2.67 24.21 24.37
N GLU A 9 2.53 23.17 25.19
CA GLU A 9 3.55 22.84 26.19
C GLU A 9 4.92 22.65 25.51
N PRO A 10 5.96 23.38 25.96
CA PRO A 10 7.26 23.31 25.33
C PRO A 10 7.84 21.90 25.47
N VAL A 11 8.30 21.34 24.35
CA VAL A 11 8.92 20.02 24.26
C VAL A 11 9.94 19.81 25.39
N SER A 12 9.87 18.65 26.04
CA SER A 12 10.79 18.29 27.11
C SER A 12 12.22 18.42 26.62
N LYS A 13 12.94 19.41 27.16
CA LYS A 13 14.37 19.66 26.89
C LYS A 13 15.22 18.40 27.14
N GLN A 14 14.74 17.50 27.99
CA GLN A 14 15.39 16.23 28.30
C GLN A 14 15.18 15.22 27.15
N ASN A 15 13.95 15.09 26.66
CA ASN A 15 13.57 14.23 25.53
C ASN A 15 14.27 14.70 24.23
N ARG A 16 14.20 16.00 23.93
CA ARG A 16 14.94 16.69 22.85
C ARG A 16 16.43 16.37 22.88
N ASN A 17 17.07 16.55 24.03
CA ASN A 17 18.51 16.31 24.19
C ASN A 17 18.89 14.83 24.13
N ALA A 18 17.98 13.91 24.46
CA ALA A 18 18.19 12.47 24.35
C ALA A 18 18.11 11.99 22.89
N LEU A 19 17.12 12.47 22.13
CA LEU A 19 17.03 12.26 20.68
C LEU A 19 18.27 12.79 19.95
N LEU A 20 18.65 14.06 20.20
CA LEU A 20 19.81 14.67 19.56
C LEU A 20 21.12 13.93 19.92
N ALA A 21 21.26 13.42 21.15
CA ALA A 21 22.40 12.61 21.54
C ALA A 21 22.46 11.26 20.80
N PHE A 22 21.32 10.59 20.55
CA PHE A 22 21.29 9.37 19.73
C PHE A 22 21.73 9.66 18.29
N TYR A 23 21.20 10.72 17.67
CA TYR A 23 21.60 11.11 16.32
C TYR A 23 23.07 11.55 16.23
N ASN A 24 23.64 12.12 17.28
CA ASN A 24 25.07 12.46 17.34
C ASN A 24 25.96 11.23 17.53
N LEU A 25 25.54 10.19 18.27
CA LEU A 25 26.22 8.88 18.24
C LEU A 25 26.23 8.30 16.82
N PHE A 26 25.12 8.44 16.09
CA PHE A 26 25.05 8.01 14.69
C PHE A 26 25.98 8.86 13.79
N SER A 27 26.01 10.18 13.95
CA SER A 27 26.91 11.09 13.24
C SER A 27 28.39 10.70 13.40
N ARG A 28 28.80 10.44 14.65
CA ARG A 28 30.16 9.99 14.99
C ARG A 28 30.52 8.64 14.37
N SER A 29 29.56 7.71 14.27
CA SER A 29 29.77 6.42 13.57
C SER A 29 29.99 6.56 12.07
N LEU A 30 29.66 7.74 11.50
CA LEU A 30 29.81 8.11 10.10
C LEU A 30 30.96 9.10 9.86
N SER A 31 31.73 9.46 10.90
CA SER A 31 32.75 10.52 10.89
C SER A 31 32.22 11.91 10.46
N ALA A 32 30.95 12.20 10.76
CA ALA A 32 30.33 13.51 10.54
C ALA A 32 30.30 14.35 11.84
N GLU A 33 30.06 15.65 11.71
CA GLU A 33 30.01 16.59 12.84
C GLU A 33 28.76 16.37 13.71
N ASP A 34 28.87 16.67 15.01
CA ASP A 34 27.72 16.60 15.93
C ASP A 34 26.68 17.69 15.59
N CYS A 35 25.40 17.31 15.47
CA CYS A 35 24.31 18.26 15.30
C CYS A 35 24.14 19.10 16.58
N ALA A 36 24.13 20.43 16.45
CA ALA A 36 23.93 21.37 17.55
C ALA A 36 22.43 21.57 17.87
N THR A 37 21.58 21.41 16.87
CA THR A 37 20.12 21.51 16.93
C THR A 37 19.47 20.33 16.21
N PRO A 38 18.19 20.02 16.49
CA PRO A 38 17.42 19.04 15.71
C PRO A 38 17.33 19.38 14.22
N ALA A 39 17.38 20.66 13.81
CA ALA A 39 17.34 21.04 12.40
C ALA A 39 18.59 20.57 11.62
N ASP A 40 19.76 20.56 12.27
CA ASP A 40 21.03 20.12 11.65
C ASP A 40 21.02 18.62 11.30
N THR A 41 20.13 17.84 11.90
CA THR A 41 19.98 16.40 11.59
C THR A 41 19.56 16.13 10.15
N VAL A 42 19.08 17.14 9.41
CA VAL A 42 18.69 17.04 8.00
C VAL A 42 19.79 16.41 7.13
N TYR A 43 21.06 16.68 7.44
CA TYR A 43 22.21 16.10 6.73
C TYR A 43 22.44 14.62 7.05
N LEU A 44 21.98 14.14 8.21
CA LEU A 44 22.10 12.75 8.65
C LEU A 44 20.94 11.88 8.14
N LEU A 45 19.74 12.44 7.95
CA LEU A 45 18.52 11.70 7.57
C LEU A 45 18.78 10.72 6.41
N ARG A 46 19.43 11.20 5.33
CA ARG A 46 19.72 10.38 4.16
C ARG A 46 20.61 9.19 4.50
N THR A 47 21.58 9.36 5.38
CA THR A 47 22.54 8.31 5.73
C THR A 47 21.95 7.31 6.72
N VAL A 48 21.14 7.77 7.68
CA VAL A 48 20.33 6.93 8.58
C VAL A 48 19.37 6.05 7.75
N VAL A 49 18.63 6.66 6.82
CA VAL A 49 17.67 5.96 5.95
C VAL A 49 18.36 4.93 5.03
N ASN A 50 19.51 5.28 4.43
CA ASN A 50 20.33 4.32 3.67
C ASN A 50 20.85 3.16 4.54
N PHE A 51 21.18 3.41 5.81
CA PHE A 51 21.65 2.38 6.73
C PHE A 51 20.52 1.41 7.10
N ILE A 52 19.33 1.93 7.44
CA ILE A 52 18.12 1.14 7.68
C ILE A 52 17.80 0.26 6.47
N GLN A 53 17.75 0.83 5.26
CA GLN A 53 17.45 0.07 4.03
C GLN A 53 18.44 -1.08 3.78
N ARG A 54 19.75 -0.83 3.90
CA ARG A 54 20.81 -1.83 3.67
C ARG A 54 20.81 -2.99 4.66
N ARG A 55 20.23 -2.82 5.84
CA ARG A 55 20.21 -3.80 6.94
C ARG A 55 18.85 -4.46 7.10
N GLY A 56 17.79 -3.66 7.20
CA GLY A 56 16.39 -4.08 7.34
C GLY A 56 15.71 -4.57 6.05
N LYS A 57 16.41 -4.52 4.90
CA LYS A 57 15.91 -4.98 3.57
C LYS A 57 14.75 -4.16 2.99
N LEU A 58 14.53 -2.94 3.45
CA LEU A 58 13.42 -2.08 3.02
C LEU A 58 13.62 -1.57 1.59
N GLN A 59 12.55 -1.53 0.78
CA GLN A 59 12.60 -1.23 -0.66
C GLN A 59 12.28 0.24 -0.99
N TYR A 60 13.14 1.16 -0.56
CA TYR A 60 13.05 2.58 -0.90
C TYR A 60 14.36 3.09 -1.49
N VAL A 61 14.29 3.96 -2.51
CA VAL A 61 15.45 4.50 -3.23
C VAL A 61 15.54 6.02 -3.02
N PRO A 62 16.44 6.53 -2.14
CA PRO A 62 16.53 7.95 -1.83
C PRO A 62 17.14 8.79 -2.95
N HIS A 63 16.27 9.34 -3.81
CA HIS A 63 16.60 10.26 -4.89
C HIS A 63 17.18 11.60 -4.39
N GLY A 64 18.23 12.09 -5.06
CA GLY A 64 18.65 13.49 -5.02
C GLY A 64 18.92 14.09 -3.63
N SER A 65 18.42 15.31 -3.42
CA SER A 65 18.35 16.01 -2.14
C SER A 65 17.28 15.34 -1.25
N PHE A 66 17.67 14.95 -0.04
CA PHE A 66 16.81 14.21 0.88
C PHE A 66 16.84 14.91 2.24
N GLY A 67 15.71 15.51 2.63
CA GLY A 67 15.52 16.18 3.91
C GLY A 67 14.27 15.67 4.64
N PHE A 68 13.68 16.51 5.50
CA PHE A 68 12.53 16.12 6.33
C PHE A 68 11.31 15.67 5.50
N LYS A 69 11.12 16.22 4.30
CA LYS A 69 9.99 15.87 3.42
C LYS A 69 10.11 14.50 2.78
N GLU A 70 11.29 14.19 2.23
CA GLU A 70 11.59 12.88 1.66
C GLU A 70 11.65 11.81 2.78
N CYS A 71 12.14 12.19 3.97
CA CYS A 71 12.11 11.33 5.15
C CYS A 71 10.69 11.04 5.64
N ALA A 72 9.79 12.03 5.71
CA ALA A 72 8.39 11.78 6.07
C ALA A 72 7.68 10.89 5.04
N THR A 73 7.99 11.05 3.74
CA THR A 73 7.47 10.17 2.68
C THR A 73 7.98 8.73 2.83
N PHE A 74 9.24 8.54 3.24
CA PHE A 74 9.80 7.22 3.56
C PHE A 74 9.12 6.60 4.79
N LEU A 75 8.88 7.36 5.85
CA LEU A 75 8.15 6.88 7.03
C LEU A 75 6.71 6.47 6.66
N GLN A 76 6.04 7.24 5.79
CA GLN A 76 4.70 6.93 5.26
C GLN A 76 4.63 5.64 4.41
N SER A 77 5.76 5.12 3.91
CA SER A 77 5.81 3.83 3.20
C SER A 77 6.17 2.62 4.08
N GLU A 78 6.65 2.84 5.30
CA GLU A 78 7.24 1.79 6.16
C GLU A 78 6.58 1.70 7.55
N LEU A 79 5.76 2.68 7.95
CA LEU A 79 5.01 2.73 9.21
C LEU A 79 3.51 2.87 8.96
N GLU A 80 2.71 2.54 9.99
CA GLU A 80 1.25 2.66 9.95
C GLU A 80 0.79 4.13 9.86
N SER A 81 -0.33 4.35 9.17
CA SER A 81 -0.76 5.71 8.77
C SER A 81 -1.06 6.62 9.96
N ILE A 82 -1.55 6.08 11.08
CA ILE A 82 -1.82 6.81 12.33
C ILE A 82 -0.63 7.63 12.84
N PHE A 83 0.60 7.11 12.69
CA PHE A 83 1.82 7.84 13.07
C PHE A 83 2.16 8.98 12.10
N CYS A 84 1.76 8.85 10.84
CA CYS A 84 2.26 9.67 9.73
C CYS A 84 1.23 10.65 9.12
N GLU A 85 -0.06 10.48 9.43
CA GLU A 85 -1.15 11.43 9.12
C GLU A 85 -1.00 12.74 9.93
N THR A 86 -0.35 12.65 11.09
CA THR A 86 -0.12 13.75 12.04
C THR A 86 1.25 14.44 11.88
N LEU A 87 1.99 14.14 10.80
CA LEU A 87 3.26 14.78 10.45
C LEU A 87 3.05 15.95 9.48
N ASN A 88 3.65 17.11 9.76
CA ASN A 88 3.75 18.22 8.83
C ASN A 88 5.21 18.44 8.34
N PRO A 89 5.67 17.72 7.31
CA PRO A 89 7.03 17.85 6.78
C PRO A 89 7.35 19.23 6.20
N ASN A 90 6.35 20.03 5.83
CA ASN A 90 6.60 21.39 5.34
C ASN A 90 7.00 22.31 6.50
N ASN A 91 6.35 22.18 7.67
CA ASN A 91 6.77 22.86 8.90
C ASN A 91 8.17 22.41 9.36
N ALA A 92 8.46 21.11 9.38
CA ALA A 92 9.78 20.61 9.73
C ALA A 92 10.89 21.16 8.80
N THR A 93 10.58 21.28 7.50
CA THR A 93 11.48 21.91 6.50
C THR A 93 11.62 23.43 6.70
N ALA A 94 10.66 24.08 7.37
CA ALA A 94 10.73 25.49 7.77
C ALA A 94 11.47 25.72 9.10
N GLY A 95 11.94 24.65 9.77
CA GLY A 95 12.65 24.72 11.05
C GLY A 95 11.78 24.53 12.29
N ASP A 96 10.54 24.05 12.14
CA ASP A 96 9.65 23.72 13.27
C ASP A 96 10.22 22.55 14.09
N GLU A 97 10.77 22.84 15.27
CA GLU A 97 11.45 21.87 16.13
C GLU A 97 10.51 20.75 16.63
N PHE A 98 9.20 21.02 16.76
CA PHE A 98 8.23 19.99 17.16
C PHE A 98 8.05 18.95 16.05
N GLU A 99 7.81 19.40 14.82
CA GLU A 99 7.64 18.52 13.66
C GLU A 99 8.95 17.80 13.28
N ILE A 100 10.10 18.45 13.44
CA ILE A 100 11.42 17.80 13.30
C ILE A 100 11.56 16.65 14.31
N LEU A 101 11.21 16.88 15.58
CA LEU A 101 11.35 15.85 16.62
C LEU A 101 10.37 14.68 16.46
N LYS A 102 9.16 14.91 15.91
CA LYS A 102 8.28 13.80 15.48
C LYS A 102 8.95 12.91 14.43
N ILE A 103 9.48 13.53 13.36
CA ILE A 103 10.13 12.79 12.26
C ILE A 103 11.35 12.01 12.76
N LEU A 104 12.16 12.61 13.63
CA LEU A 104 13.31 11.95 14.24
C LEU A 104 12.90 10.80 15.18
N LEU A 105 11.86 10.96 15.99
CA LEU A 105 11.41 9.90 16.89
C LEU A 105 10.79 8.72 16.12
N LEU A 106 10.03 8.96 15.04
CA LEU A 106 9.54 7.89 14.16
C LEU A 106 10.66 7.20 13.37
N LEU A 107 11.67 7.95 12.90
CA LEU A 107 12.84 7.37 12.25
C LEU A 107 13.67 6.51 13.20
N LEU A 108 13.75 6.90 14.48
CA LEU A 108 14.36 6.10 15.54
C LEU A 108 13.53 4.85 15.90
N PHE A 109 12.21 4.95 15.89
CA PHE A 109 11.30 3.83 16.08
C PHE A 109 11.43 2.79 14.96
N LEU A 110 11.39 3.23 13.70
CA LEU A 110 11.64 2.38 12.53
C LEU A 110 13.04 1.75 12.57
N PHE A 111 14.06 2.50 13.03
CA PHE A 111 15.41 1.97 13.24
C PHE A 111 15.43 0.80 14.25
N ARG A 112 14.74 0.94 15.40
CA ARG A 112 14.59 -0.12 16.41
C ARG A 112 13.84 -1.35 15.86
N MET A 113 12.76 -1.16 15.11
CA MET A 113 12.01 -2.27 14.53
C MET A 113 12.81 -3.02 13.45
N ALA A 114 13.54 -2.31 12.60
CA ALA A 114 14.32 -2.90 11.51
C ALA A 114 15.65 -3.53 11.97
N MET A 115 16.24 -3.07 13.07
CA MET A 115 17.56 -3.46 13.55
C MET A 115 17.64 -3.40 15.09
N THR A 116 16.90 -4.27 15.78
CA THR A 116 16.82 -4.28 17.26
C THR A 116 18.20 -4.33 17.93
N LYS A 117 19.11 -5.17 17.40
CA LYS A 117 20.45 -5.33 17.98
C LYS A 117 21.31 -4.08 17.79
N GLU A 118 21.45 -3.57 16.57
CA GLU A 118 22.21 -2.33 16.35
C GLU A 118 21.60 -1.16 17.13
N PHE A 119 20.28 -1.11 17.33
CA PHE A 119 19.63 -0.13 18.21
C PHE A 119 20.06 -0.29 19.67
N GLU A 120 20.10 -1.51 20.21
CA GLU A 120 20.60 -1.77 21.56
C GLU A 120 22.08 -1.39 21.70
N ASP A 121 22.92 -1.73 20.74
CA ASP A 121 24.34 -1.35 20.71
C ASP A 121 24.51 0.19 20.76
N PHE A 122 23.75 0.95 19.96
CA PHE A 122 23.75 2.42 20.00
C PHE A 122 23.13 2.99 21.30
N ALA A 123 22.02 2.44 21.78
CA ALA A 123 21.36 2.88 23.02
C ALA A 123 22.25 2.60 24.26
N ASN A 124 23.08 1.56 24.23
CA ASN A 124 24.04 1.25 25.27
C ASN A 124 25.20 2.27 25.38
N LEU A 125 25.46 3.04 24.31
CA LEU A 125 26.41 4.16 24.33
C LEU A 125 25.80 5.48 24.88
N LEU A 126 24.47 5.56 25.03
CA LEU A 126 23.83 6.68 25.74
C LEU A 126 24.02 6.56 27.26
N THR A 127 24.11 7.70 27.93
CA THR A 127 24.02 7.76 29.40
C THR A 127 22.69 7.20 29.89
N THR A 128 22.66 6.62 31.09
CA THR A 128 21.46 6.00 31.67
C THR A 128 20.22 6.89 31.59
N LYS A 129 20.37 8.19 31.88
CA LYS A 129 19.26 9.15 31.77
C LYS A 129 18.78 9.35 30.32
N GLN A 130 19.68 9.52 29.36
CA GLN A 130 19.29 9.65 27.95
C GLN A 130 18.63 8.37 27.42
N ARG A 131 19.13 7.20 27.84
CA ARG A 131 18.57 5.89 27.50
C ARG A 131 17.15 5.73 28.05
N MET A 132 16.88 6.16 29.29
CA MET A 132 15.52 6.21 29.86
C MET A 132 14.60 7.07 28.99
N HIS A 133 14.94 8.32 28.70
CA HIS A 133 14.09 9.19 27.87
C HIS A 133 13.81 8.62 26.48
N VAL A 134 14.81 8.00 25.82
CA VAL A 134 14.62 7.31 24.53
C VAL A 134 13.71 6.09 24.68
N ALA A 135 13.89 5.28 25.73
CA ALA A 135 13.05 4.12 26.00
C ALA A 135 11.59 4.53 26.30
N ASP A 136 11.37 5.57 27.09
CA ASP A 136 10.03 6.07 27.44
C ASP A 136 9.29 6.63 26.20
N MET A 137 9.98 7.43 25.37
CA MET A 137 9.41 7.94 24.11
C MET A 137 9.03 6.83 23.13
N ILE A 138 9.88 5.80 23.00
CA ILE A 138 9.60 4.63 22.16
C ILE A 138 8.46 3.80 22.74
N LYS A 139 8.46 3.58 24.06
CA LYS A 139 7.40 2.85 24.76
C LYS A 139 6.04 3.51 24.54
N TYR A 140 5.97 4.84 24.50
CA TYR A 140 4.74 5.56 24.17
C TYR A 140 4.27 5.39 22.70
N LEU A 141 5.17 5.07 21.76
CA LEU A 141 4.78 4.65 20.39
C LEU A 141 4.29 3.19 20.36
N GLU A 142 4.78 2.32 21.25
CA GLU A 142 4.39 0.90 21.33
C GLU A 142 2.98 0.70 21.92
N TYR A 143 2.49 1.61 22.77
CA TYR A 143 1.12 1.59 23.32
C TYR A 143 0.14 2.41 22.47
N GLN A 144 -0.07 1.99 21.21
CA GLN A 144 -0.93 2.65 20.23
C GLN A 144 -2.39 2.80 20.70
N ASP A 145 -2.93 1.84 21.47
CA ASP A 145 -4.31 1.83 21.98
C ASP A 145 -4.71 3.07 22.83
N LEU A 146 -3.73 3.88 23.24
CA LEU A 146 -3.90 5.08 24.06
C LEU A 146 -3.80 6.39 23.24
N TRP A 147 -3.58 6.31 21.92
CA TRP A 147 -3.44 7.48 21.05
C TRP A 147 -4.80 8.09 20.71
N SER A 148 -5.08 9.27 21.26
CA SER A 148 -6.24 10.10 20.89
C SER A 148 -5.84 11.19 19.88
N ASP A 149 -6.73 11.46 18.92
CA ASP A 149 -6.51 12.21 17.68
C ASP A 149 -5.85 13.61 17.83
N THR A 150 -5.89 14.21 19.02
CA THR A 150 -5.40 15.57 19.27
C THR A 150 -4.36 15.68 20.40
N GLY A 151 -4.02 14.60 21.10
CA GLY A 151 -3.23 14.66 22.35
C GLY A 151 -1.89 13.91 22.38
N SER A 152 -1.69 12.93 21.49
CA SER A 152 -0.57 11.98 21.59
C SER A 152 0.81 12.64 21.51
N TRP A 153 1.10 13.40 20.45
CA TRP A 153 2.44 13.93 20.19
C TRP A 153 2.96 14.91 21.25
N ALA A 154 2.08 15.75 21.80
CA ALA A 154 2.44 16.62 22.92
C ALA A 154 2.78 15.79 24.16
N THR A 155 1.99 14.74 24.46
CA THR A 155 2.26 13.80 25.55
C THR A 155 3.62 13.12 25.39
N VAL A 156 3.91 12.56 24.21
CA VAL A 156 5.16 11.86 23.88
C VAL A 156 6.40 12.76 24.03
N LEU A 157 6.31 14.00 23.53
CA LEU A 157 7.47 14.90 23.43
C LEU A 157 7.64 15.82 24.65
N SER A 158 6.56 16.14 25.39
CA SER A 158 6.59 17.05 26.54
C SER A 158 6.57 16.35 27.91
N GLN A 159 6.10 15.10 28.03
CA GLN A 159 6.32 14.34 29.28
C GLN A 159 7.82 14.02 29.45
N ALA A 160 8.44 14.68 30.43
CA ALA A 160 9.69 14.19 31.00
C ALA A 160 9.44 12.87 31.76
N ALA A 161 10.45 12.00 31.80
CA ALA A 161 10.40 10.72 32.50
C ALA A 161 10.00 10.90 33.98
N SER A 162 8.72 10.63 34.26
CA SER A 162 8.14 10.72 35.61
C SER A 162 8.55 9.49 36.41
N THR A 163 9.33 9.70 37.47
CA THR A 163 9.84 8.62 38.33
C THR A 163 8.75 7.92 39.15
N ASP A 164 7.52 8.46 39.19
CA ASP A 164 6.50 8.10 40.18
C ASP A 164 5.07 7.88 39.63
N SER A 165 4.86 7.84 38.30
CA SER A 165 3.50 7.79 37.73
C SER A 165 3.23 6.72 36.66
N PHE A 166 3.78 5.50 36.82
CA PHE A 166 3.25 4.29 36.16
C PHE A 166 3.37 3.04 37.04
N ASN A 167 2.61 3.03 38.15
CA ASN A 167 2.45 1.84 38.99
C ASN A 167 1.50 0.81 38.35
N VAL A 168 1.98 0.17 37.27
CA VAL A 168 1.39 -1.04 36.70
C VAL A 168 2.40 -2.18 36.83
N SER A 169 2.17 -3.05 37.82
CA SER A 169 2.78 -4.38 37.96
C SER A 169 4.29 -4.47 37.73
N ARG A 170 5.09 -3.95 38.67
CA ARG A 170 6.55 -4.13 38.72
C ARG A 170 6.90 -5.59 39.08
N SER A 171 6.81 -6.49 38.11
CA SER A 171 7.28 -7.88 38.25
C SER A 171 8.79 -7.90 38.42
N SER A 172 9.27 -8.58 39.46
CA SER A 172 10.69 -8.69 39.76
C SER A 172 11.38 -9.70 38.84
N TYR A 173 12.27 -9.21 37.98
CA TYR A 173 13.26 -10.02 37.25
C TYR A 173 14.62 -9.31 37.33
N ASP A 174 15.24 -9.35 38.51
CA ASP A 174 16.63 -8.95 38.70
C ASP A 174 17.55 -10.07 38.16
N CYS A 175 18.06 -9.88 36.95
CA CYS A 175 19.03 -10.79 36.34
C CYS A 175 20.45 -10.21 36.47
N ASP A 176 21.15 -10.56 37.55
CA ASP A 176 22.54 -10.17 37.81
C ASP A 176 23.48 -11.41 37.78
N PRO A 177 24.07 -11.75 36.62
CA PRO A 177 24.74 -13.03 36.42
C PRO A 177 26.22 -13.02 36.82
N GLY A 178 26.47 -13.22 38.12
CA GLY A 178 27.59 -14.00 38.65
C GLY A 178 29.02 -13.46 38.45
N ASN A 179 29.66 -13.02 39.54
CA ASN A 179 31.11 -12.89 39.60
C ASN A 179 31.71 -13.19 40.99
N SER A 180 31.83 -14.47 41.35
CA SER A 180 32.68 -14.91 42.46
C SER A 180 33.13 -16.36 42.32
N SER A 181 34.31 -16.58 41.73
CA SER A 181 35.04 -17.85 41.83
C SER A 181 36.49 -17.61 42.25
N PHE A 182 36.89 -18.27 43.34
CA PHE A 182 38.26 -18.62 43.72
C PHE A 182 39.40 -17.69 43.26
N ASN A 183 40.05 -17.04 44.24
CA ASN A 183 41.45 -17.36 44.49
C ASN A 183 41.84 -17.24 45.96
N LYS A 184 42.97 -17.86 46.31
CA LYS A 184 43.50 -17.97 47.68
C LYS A 184 44.46 -16.83 48.02
N THR A 185 44.64 -16.59 49.33
CA THR A 185 45.85 -16.00 49.99
C THR A 185 46.24 -14.58 49.55
N ASP A 186 46.57 -13.65 50.44
CA ASP A 186 47.34 -13.82 51.69
C ASP A 186 46.73 -13.16 52.94
N ALA A 187 47.40 -13.31 54.08
CA ALA A 187 46.98 -12.82 55.39
C ALA A 187 47.47 -11.39 55.69
N VAL A 188 46.80 -10.69 56.61
CA VAL A 188 47.36 -10.05 57.85
C VAL A 188 46.32 -9.11 58.51
N ALA A 189 46.27 -9.16 59.85
CA ALA A 189 45.75 -8.16 60.81
C ALA A 189 44.24 -8.03 61.13
N GLU A 190 44.03 -7.64 62.40
CA GLU A 190 42.85 -7.06 63.09
C GLU A 190 41.53 -7.87 63.21
N GLU A 191 41.47 -8.65 64.29
CA GLU A 191 40.22 -9.02 64.97
C GLU A 191 39.53 -7.79 65.58
N LEU A 192 38.21 -7.67 65.41
CA LEU A 192 37.36 -6.82 66.27
C LEU A 192 36.46 -7.70 67.14
N THR A 193 36.57 -7.54 68.45
CA THR A 193 35.93 -8.40 69.46
C THR A 193 34.58 -7.86 69.94
N PRO A 194 33.62 -8.73 70.32
CA PRO A 194 32.44 -8.31 71.08
C PRO A 194 32.85 -7.81 72.47
N ARG A 195 32.28 -6.67 72.89
CA ARG A 195 32.54 -6.07 74.21
C ARG A 195 32.19 -7.02 75.36
N LYS A 196 33.06 -7.05 76.37
CA LYS A 196 32.69 -7.39 77.76
C LYS A 196 32.69 -6.08 78.57
N ASP A 197 31.64 -5.84 79.34
CA ASP A 197 31.56 -4.64 80.19
C ASP A 197 32.41 -4.80 81.46
N ASP A 198 33.28 -3.82 81.70
CA ASP A 198 34.35 -3.89 82.71
C ASP A 198 33.91 -3.25 84.04
N GLY A 199 33.05 -3.95 84.79
CA GLY A 199 32.40 -3.50 86.03
C GLY A 199 33.33 -3.36 87.25
N LYS A 200 34.35 -2.50 87.19
CA LYS A 200 35.29 -2.23 88.29
C LYS A 200 34.78 -1.19 89.28
N SER A 201 34.59 -1.56 90.55
CA SER A 201 35.03 -0.72 91.68
C SER A 201 35.17 -1.43 93.04
N THR A 202 36.28 -1.14 93.71
CA THR A 202 36.54 -1.21 95.17
C THR A 202 35.81 -2.25 96.04
N ARG A 203 36.43 -3.43 96.22
CA ARG A 203 36.44 -4.09 97.54
C ARG A 203 37.36 -3.30 98.47
N ARG A 204 36.84 -2.69 99.55
CA ARG A 204 37.68 -2.11 100.62
C ARG A 204 38.15 -3.22 101.57
N ALA A 205 39.45 -3.47 101.62
CA ALA A 205 40.05 -4.19 102.73
C ALA A 205 40.17 -3.24 103.94
N VAL A 206 39.71 -3.68 105.12
CA VAL A 206 39.81 -2.89 106.36
C VAL A 206 40.88 -3.53 107.25
N ASN A 207 42.06 -2.91 107.28
CA ASN A 207 43.11 -3.26 108.23
C ASN A 207 42.77 -2.71 109.62
N TYR A 208 42.73 -3.58 110.63
CA TYR A 208 42.89 -3.18 112.03
C TYR A 208 44.08 -3.92 112.66
N ARG A 209 45.08 -3.13 113.05
CA ARG A 209 46.17 -3.46 113.98
C ARG A 209 46.36 -2.24 114.90
N PHE A 210 47.03 -2.45 116.03
CA PHE A 210 47.13 -1.51 117.17
C PHE A 210 45.79 -1.37 117.94
N SER A 211 45.75 -1.38 119.27
CA SER A 211 46.81 -1.62 120.27
C SER A 211 46.24 -2.23 121.56
N PRO A 212 47.05 -2.92 122.38
CA PRO A 212 46.62 -3.42 123.69
C PRO A 212 46.50 -2.28 124.71
N ILE A 213 45.39 -2.23 125.45
CA ILE A 213 45.22 -1.30 126.58
C ILE A 213 45.89 -1.88 127.81
N ALA A 214 47.04 -1.31 128.18
CA ALA A 214 47.63 -1.47 129.50
C ALA A 214 47.02 -0.46 130.50
N SER A 215 47.46 -0.52 131.76
CA SER A 215 47.19 0.44 132.84
C SER A 215 45.77 0.50 133.44
N LEU A 216 45.39 -0.57 134.15
CA LEU A 216 44.67 -0.40 135.43
C LEU A 216 45.53 -0.99 136.55
N SER A 217 46.08 -0.12 137.39
CA SER A 217 46.90 -0.50 138.55
C SER A 217 46.57 0.39 139.75
N ARG A 218 46.84 -0.13 140.96
CA ARG A 218 46.63 0.51 142.27
C ARG A 218 45.18 0.68 142.74
N SER A 219 44.71 -0.31 143.51
CA SER A 219 43.96 -0.04 144.74
C SER A 219 44.36 -1.05 145.82
N THR A 220 45.47 -0.80 146.50
CA THR A 220 46.06 -1.69 147.53
C THR A 220 45.42 -1.46 148.91
N ARG A 221 44.13 -1.76 149.05
CA ARG A 221 43.50 -1.85 150.39
C ARG A 221 43.87 -3.19 151.05
N LYS A 222 44.66 -3.11 152.14
CA LYS A 222 44.98 -4.24 153.01
C LYS A 222 43.70 -4.81 153.63
N MET A 223 43.27 -5.98 153.17
CA MET A 223 42.26 -6.81 153.84
C MET A 223 42.93 -8.03 154.48
N LYS A 224 42.36 -8.51 155.58
CA LYS A 224 42.93 -9.62 156.38
C LYS A 224 42.90 -10.95 155.59
N PRO A 225 43.82 -11.89 155.85
CA PRO A 225 43.76 -13.22 155.24
C PRO A 225 42.44 -13.91 155.64
N PRO A 226 41.64 -14.40 154.68
CA PRO A 226 40.43 -15.16 154.98
C PRO A 226 40.81 -16.53 155.58
N THR A 227 40.14 -16.92 156.66
CA THR A 227 40.30 -18.26 157.25
C THR A 227 39.85 -19.34 156.26
N PRO A 228 40.52 -20.51 156.18
CA PRO A 228 40.35 -21.47 155.09
C PRO A 228 38.89 -21.94 154.86
N THR A 229 38.07 -21.94 155.90
CA THR A 229 36.63 -22.27 155.85
C THR A 229 35.80 -21.37 154.94
N SER A 230 36.21 -20.12 154.67
CA SER A 230 35.48 -19.21 153.78
C SER A 230 35.86 -19.42 152.31
N VAL A 231 37.14 -19.65 152.01
CA VAL A 231 37.61 -19.95 150.64
C VAL A 231 36.98 -21.24 150.13
N ILE A 232 36.86 -22.27 150.99
CA ILE A 232 36.19 -23.53 150.63
C ILE A 232 34.68 -23.33 150.35
N LYS A 233 34.00 -22.42 151.07
CA LYS A 233 32.60 -22.08 150.77
C LYS A 233 32.45 -21.31 149.46
N GLN A 234 33.37 -20.40 149.17
CA GLN A 234 33.34 -19.62 147.94
C GLN A 234 33.63 -20.50 146.71
N LEU A 235 34.68 -21.34 146.75
CA LEU A 235 34.98 -22.30 145.69
C LEU A 235 33.84 -23.31 145.45
N ARG A 236 33.10 -23.71 146.50
CA ARG A 236 31.89 -24.54 146.32
C ARG A 236 30.79 -23.78 145.58
N LYS A 237 30.53 -22.53 145.94
CA LYS A 237 29.53 -21.68 145.27
C LYS A 237 29.92 -21.41 143.81
N GLU A 238 31.19 -21.11 143.54
CA GLU A 238 31.72 -20.89 142.19
C GLU A 238 31.64 -22.17 141.34
N ASN A 239 31.95 -23.35 141.90
CA ASN A 239 31.76 -24.64 141.23
C ASN A 239 30.27 -24.97 141.00
N GLU A 240 29.37 -24.59 141.90
CA GLU A 240 27.93 -24.82 141.78
C GLU A 240 27.29 -23.89 140.75
N GLU A 241 27.71 -22.63 140.70
CA GLU A 241 27.35 -21.66 139.66
C GLU A 241 27.90 -22.10 138.29
N MET A 242 29.14 -22.59 138.22
CA MET A 242 29.70 -23.18 137.00
C MET A 242 28.94 -24.45 136.57
N ALA A 243 28.53 -25.30 137.51
CA ALA A 243 27.72 -26.48 137.23
C ALA A 243 26.26 -26.15 136.84
N ILE A 244 25.78 -24.92 137.13
CA ILE A 244 24.51 -24.40 136.58
C ILE A 244 24.74 -23.87 135.17
N GLN A 245 25.80 -23.09 134.92
CA GLN A 245 26.16 -22.59 133.59
C GLN A 245 26.42 -23.73 132.59
N LEU A 246 27.16 -24.77 132.99
CA LEU A 246 27.41 -25.95 132.15
C LEU A 246 26.14 -26.76 131.85
N ARG A 247 25.11 -26.71 132.70
CA ARG A 247 23.79 -27.29 132.41
C ARG A 247 22.94 -26.41 131.48
N GLY A 248 23.05 -25.08 131.59
CA GLY A 248 22.48 -24.14 130.62
C GLY A 248 23.07 -24.35 129.22
N ILE A 249 24.40 -24.36 129.12
CA ILE A 249 25.13 -24.63 127.87
C ILE A 249 24.82 -26.04 127.33
N GLY A 250 24.60 -27.03 128.20
CA GLY A 250 24.13 -28.36 127.80
C GLY A 250 22.76 -28.32 127.12
N ALA A 251 21.78 -27.66 127.74
CA ALA A 251 20.44 -27.50 127.17
C ALA A 251 20.44 -26.68 125.86
N GLU A 252 21.21 -25.59 125.80
CA GLU A 252 21.40 -24.80 124.57
C GLU A 252 22.05 -25.62 123.44
N LEU A 253 22.93 -26.57 123.78
CA LEU A 253 23.56 -27.48 122.82
C LEU A 253 22.59 -28.56 122.34
N ASP A 254 21.76 -29.12 123.23
CA ASP A 254 20.72 -30.09 122.87
C ASP A 254 19.64 -29.45 121.97
N ASP A 255 19.16 -28.23 122.31
CA ASP A 255 18.26 -27.42 121.47
C ASP A 255 18.88 -27.14 120.08
N ALA A 256 20.18 -26.83 120.03
CA ALA A 256 20.89 -26.59 118.78
C ALA A 256 21.08 -27.89 117.95
N VAL A 257 21.26 -29.05 118.60
CA VAL A 257 21.29 -30.35 117.95
C VAL A 257 19.94 -30.68 117.33
N ASP A 258 18.83 -30.44 118.03
CA ASP A 258 17.48 -30.69 117.50
C ASP A 258 17.04 -29.68 116.45
N MET A 259 17.44 -28.41 116.54
CA MET A 259 17.32 -27.48 115.42
C MET A 259 18.14 -27.97 114.20
N GLY A 260 19.36 -28.47 114.43
CA GLY A 260 20.19 -29.10 113.40
C GLY A 260 19.62 -30.41 112.83
N ASN A 261 18.78 -31.12 113.58
CA ASN A 261 18.04 -32.29 113.10
C ASN A 261 16.86 -31.86 112.21
N ASN A 262 16.07 -30.88 112.66
CA ASN A 262 14.95 -30.32 111.90
C ASN A 262 15.40 -29.70 110.57
N LEU A 263 16.44 -28.85 110.57
CA LEU A 263 17.01 -28.26 109.35
C LEU A 263 17.54 -29.31 108.37
N ARG A 264 18.09 -30.44 108.87
CA ARG A 264 18.50 -31.56 108.01
C ARG A 264 17.31 -32.29 107.37
N GLU A 265 16.17 -32.39 108.06
CA GLU A 265 14.96 -32.98 107.47
C GLU A 265 14.24 -32.02 106.51
N GLU A 266 14.23 -30.71 106.77
CA GLU A 266 13.77 -29.73 105.78
C GLU A 266 14.62 -29.72 104.52
N ASN A 267 15.95 -29.77 104.65
CA ASN A 267 16.83 -29.85 103.49
C ASN A 267 16.61 -31.14 102.68
N ARG A 268 16.35 -32.29 103.34
CA ARG A 268 15.93 -33.53 102.65
C ARG A 268 14.60 -33.38 101.90
N LYS A 269 13.61 -32.68 102.47
CA LYS A 269 12.33 -32.39 101.79
C LYS A 269 12.55 -31.52 100.55
N LEU A 270 13.39 -30.48 100.65
CA LEU A 270 13.76 -29.61 99.54
C LEU A 270 14.54 -30.35 98.45
N SER A 271 15.47 -31.25 98.81
CA SER A 271 16.16 -32.11 97.83
C SER A 271 15.17 -33.00 97.08
N ARG A 272 14.25 -33.68 97.77
CA ARG A 272 13.21 -34.50 97.11
C ARG A 272 12.33 -33.66 96.16
N HIS A 273 11.95 -32.45 96.57
CA HIS A 273 11.15 -31.56 95.73
C HIS A 273 11.92 -31.07 94.49
N ASN A 274 13.21 -30.78 94.62
CA ASN A 274 14.07 -30.46 93.47
C ASN A 274 14.28 -31.67 92.55
N GLU A 275 14.32 -32.89 93.08
CA GLU A 275 14.36 -34.13 92.28
C GLU A 275 13.07 -34.27 91.45
N ASP A 276 11.89 -34.14 92.07
CA ASP A 276 10.58 -34.15 91.41
C ASP A 276 10.46 -33.06 90.32
N LEU A 277 10.92 -31.84 90.60
CA LEU A 277 10.96 -30.76 89.63
C LEU A 277 11.94 -31.06 88.49
N SER A 278 13.09 -31.65 88.78
CA SER A 278 14.09 -32.03 87.78
C SER A 278 13.64 -33.21 86.92
N VAL A 279 12.72 -34.06 87.40
CA VAL A 279 11.99 -35.04 86.58
C VAL A 279 10.97 -34.32 85.70
N LYS A 280 10.09 -33.48 86.26
CA LYS A 280 9.08 -32.74 85.48
C LYS A 280 9.67 -31.88 84.37
N VAL A 281 10.81 -31.22 84.63
CA VAL A 281 11.54 -30.41 83.62
C VAL A 281 12.20 -31.27 82.54
N ARG A 282 12.57 -32.53 82.84
CA ARG A 282 13.00 -33.49 81.81
C ARG A 282 11.80 -33.93 80.97
N ASN A 283 10.74 -34.45 81.58
CA ASN A 283 9.54 -34.87 80.86
C ASN A 283 9.01 -33.77 79.93
N LEU A 284 8.85 -32.52 80.41
CA LEU A 284 8.41 -31.39 79.59
C LEU A 284 9.38 -30.99 78.47
N ARG A 285 10.67 -31.33 78.61
CA ARG A 285 11.69 -31.13 77.56
C ARG A 285 11.64 -32.24 76.53
N ASP A 286 11.35 -33.46 76.96
CA ASP A 286 11.19 -34.63 76.12
C ASP A 286 9.86 -34.50 75.32
N ASP A 287 8.76 -34.09 75.97
CA ASP A 287 7.48 -33.70 75.34
C ASP A 287 7.66 -32.58 74.27
N LEU A 288 8.61 -31.66 74.48
CA LEU A 288 8.98 -30.60 73.52
C LEU A 288 9.96 -31.07 72.43
N SER A 289 10.66 -32.19 72.65
CA SER A 289 11.50 -32.85 71.64
C SER A 289 10.65 -33.71 70.71
N ASP A 290 9.63 -34.37 71.26
CA ASP A 290 8.62 -35.15 70.54
C ASP A 290 7.66 -34.27 69.70
N ALA A 291 7.92 -32.96 69.61
CA ALA A 291 7.28 -32.04 68.68
C ALA A 291 7.82 -32.13 67.22
N GLU A 292 8.78 -33.01 66.93
CA GLU A 292 9.26 -33.27 65.55
C GLU A 292 8.16 -33.55 64.50
N PRO A 293 7.00 -34.16 64.78
CA PRO A 293 5.91 -34.29 63.80
C PRO A 293 5.39 -32.95 63.26
N TYR A 294 5.49 -31.85 64.02
CA TYR A 294 5.17 -30.51 63.51
C TYR A 294 6.23 -29.97 62.55
N ARG A 295 7.50 -30.39 62.68
CA ARG A 295 8.55 -30.12 61.70
C ARG A 295 8.33 -30.92 60.42
N GLU A 296 7.97 -32.20 60.53
CA GLU A 296 7.62 -33.03 59.36
C GLU A 296 6.43 -32.44 58.59
N LEU A 297 5.34 -32.08 59.30
CA LEU A 297 4.19 -31.40 58.71
C LEU A 297 4.56 -30.06 58.06
N TYR A 298 5.45 -29.27 58.68
CA TYR A 298 5.90 -28.00 58.11
C TYR A 298 6.68 -28.19 56.81
N GLU A 299 7.59 -29.16 56.75
CA GLU A 299 8.34 -29.48 55.52
C GLU A 299 7.44 -30.09 54.44
N GLN A 300 6.45 -30.93 54.78
CA GLN A 300 5.44 -31.41 53.83
C GLN A 300 4.61 -30.29 53.22
N VAL A 301 4.10 -29.36 54.04
CA VAL A 301 3.32 -28.19 53.57
C VAL A 301 4.18 -27.24 52.72
N LYS A 302 5.46 -27.11 53.05
CA LYS A 302 6.46 -26.34 52.28
C LYS A 302 6.74 -27.00 50.92
N GLU A 303 6.91 -28.33 50.87
CA GLU A 303 7.03 -29.06 49.60
C GLU A 303 5.77 -28.93 48.74
N GLU A 304 4.57 -29.03 49.32
CA GLU A 304 3.33 -28.82 48.57
C GLU A 304 3.22 -27.39 48.03
N ARG A 305 3.50 -26.37 48.86
CA ARG A 305 3.56 -24.97 48.43
C ARG A 305 4.52 -24.79 47.26
N ASP A 306 5.70 -25.40 47.32
CA ASP A 306 6.72 -25.23 46.28
C ASP A 306 6.39 -26.03 45.01
N ARG A 307 5.71 -27.18 45.12
CA ARG A 307 5.07 -27.87 43.97
C ARG A 307 3.98 -27.01 43.32
N TYR A 308 3.04 -26.47 44.09
CA TYR A 308 1.99 -25.60 43.56
C TYR A 308 2.54 -24.30 42.94
N LYS A 309 3.65 -23.76 43.47
CA LYS A 309 4.34 -22.61 42.88
C LYS A 309 4.89 -22.93 41.49
N GLN A 310 5.55 -24.09 41.33
CA GLN A 310 6.05 -24.55 40.03
C GLN A 310 4.93 -24.83 39.03
N GLU A 311 3.83 -25.46 39.46
CA GLU A 311 2.64 -25.69 38.63
C GLU A 311 2.01 -24.37 38.15
N LEU A 312 1.89 -23.39 39.05
CA LEU A 312 1.34 -22.08 38.73
C LEU A 312 2.26 -21.27 37.78
N GLU A 313 3.58 -21.42 37.90
CA GLU A 313 4.57 -20.87 36.96
C GLU A 313 4.45 -21.50 35.56
N MET A 314 4.34 -22.84 35.48
CA MET A 314 4.11 -23.53 34.19
C MET A 314 2.78 -23.12 33.52
N LEU A 315 1.69 -23.00 34.30
CA LEU A 315 0.39 -22.55 33.77
C LEU A 315 0.41 -21.08 33.31
N GLN A 316 1.25 -20.22 33.92
CA GLN A 316 1.48 -18.87 33.41
C GLN A 316 2.27 -18.88 32.09
N GLU A 317 3.30 -19.73 31.97
CA GLU A 317 4.06 -19.89 30.73
C GLU A 317 3.20 -20.45 29.59
N GLU A 318 2.40 -21.49 29.84
CA GLU A 318 1.46 -22.04 28.86
C GLU A 318 0.43 -21.00 28.40
N ARG A 319 -0.13 -20.22 29.33
CA ARG A 319 -1.04 -19.11 29.01
C ARG A 319 -0.35 -18.05 28.14
N ASN A 320 0.88 -17.67 28.45
CA ASN A 320 1.63 -16.68 27.69
C ASN A 320 1.95 -17.20 26.27
N ASN A 321 2.36 -18.46 26.14
CA ASN A 321 2.60 -19.12 24.87
C ASN A 321 1.30 -19.22 24.03
N SER A 322 0.16 -19.50 24.66
CA SER A 322 -1.16 -19.48 24.00
C SER A 322 -1.55 -18.07 23.51
N LEU A 323 -1.28 -17.02 24.28
CA LEU A 323 -1.52 -15.64 23.86
C LEU A 323 -0.63 -15.22 22.68
N VAL A 324 0.66 -15.61 22.69
CA VAL A 324 1.57 -15.38 21.56
C VAL A 324 1.11 -16.14 20.30
N LEU A 325 0.70 -17.40 20.44
CA LEU A 325 0.19 -18.19 19.33
C LEU A 325 -1.07 -17.56 18.71
N ASN A 326 -2.04 -17.14 19.53
CA ASN A 326 -3.23 -16.45 19.07
C ASN A 326 -2.90 -15.12 18.36
N ARG A 327 -1.95 -14.33 18.88
CA ARG A 327 -1.49 -13.09 18.22
C ARG A 327 -0.88 -13.39 16.84
N ASN A 328 -0.05 -14.42 16.74
CA ASN A 328 0.56 -14.81 15.46
C ASN A 328 -0.49 -15.25 14.44
N VAL A 329 -1.48 -16.07 14.86
CA VAL A 329 -2.60 -16.49 14.00
C VAL A 329 -3.46 -15.31 13.52
N MET A 330 -3.64 -14.28 14.35
CA MET A 330 -4.32 -13.05 13.92
C MET A 330 -3.50 -12.27 12.87
N VAL A 331 -2.20 -12.07 13.10
CA VAL A 331 -1.32 -11.38 12.14
C VAL A 331 -1.24 -12.13 10.80
N GLU A 332 -1.16 -13.46 10.83
CA GLU A 332 -1.13 -14.32 9.64
C GLU A 332 -2.47 -14.27 8.87
N ARG A 333 -3.60 -14.24 9.59
CA ARG A 333 -4.93 -14.00 9.00
C ARG A 333 -5.03 -12.64 8.32
N ASP A 334 -4.57 -11.57 8.97
CA ASP A 334 -4.64 -10.21 8.42
C ASP A 334 -3.70 -10.02 7.22
N PHE A 335 -2.57 -10.74 7.19
CA PHE A 335 -1.71 -10.85 6.01
C PHE A 335 -2.44 -11.52 4.84
N VAL A 336 -3.06 -12.69 5.05
CA VAL A 336 -3.83 -13.40 4.01
C VAL A 336 -5.03 -12.57 3.51
N LEU A 337 -5.68 -11.79 4.38
CA LEU A 337 -6.74 -10.86 3.96
C LEU A 337 -6.21 -9.74 3.06
N LYS A 338 -5.04 -9.18 3.35
CA LYS A 338 -4.37 -8.17 2.50
C LYS A 338 -3.93 -8.76 1.15
N GLU A 339 -3.40 -9.99 1.12
CA GLU A 339 -3.10 -10.67 -0.15
C GLU A 339 -4.35 -10.91 -1.01
N ALA A 340 -5.46 -11.33 -0.38
CA ALA A 340 -6.74 -11.53 -1.07
C ALA A 340 -7.32 -10.22 -1.63
N GLU A 341 -7.17 -9.10 -0.91
CA GLU A 341 -7.57 -7.78 -1.39
C GLU A 341 -6.68 -7.28 -2.55
N CYS A 342 -5.36 -7.48 -2.48
CA CYS A 342 -4.45 -7.21 -3.60
C CYS A 342 -4.83 -8.02 -4.85
N ALA A 343 -5.05 -9.33 -4.73
CA ALA A 343 -5.44 -10.19 -5.85
C ALA A 343 -6.81 -9.80 -6.46
N LYS A 344 -7.75 -9.33 -5.62
CA LYS A 344 -9.02 -8.75 -6.09
C LYS A 344 -8.80 -7.46 -6.88
N ASN A 345 -7.98 -6.54 -6.36
CA ASN A 345 -7.68 -5.26 -7.02
C ASN A 345 -6.95 -5.46 -8.37
N GLU A 346 -6.04 -6.43 -8.46
CA GLU A 346 -5.42 -6.84 -9.72
C GLU A 346 -6.46 -7.39 -10.72
N ARG A 347 -7.35 -8.29 -10.26
CA ARG A 347 -8.43 -8.85 -11.09
C ARG A 347 -9.36 -7.78 -11.65
N ASP A 348 -9.80 -6.84 -10.81
CA ASP A 348 -10.67 -5.73 -11.23
C ASP A 348 -9.96 -4.79 -12.22
N SER A 349 -8.64 -4.58 -12.05
CA SER A 349 -7.79 -3.84 -13.00
C SER A 349 -7.67 -4.56 -14.34
N LEU A 350 -7.42 -5.86 -14.34
CA LEU A 350 -7.35 -6.71 -15.53
C LEU A 350 -8.69 -6.74 -16.28
N GLU A 351 -9.82 -6.90 -15.58
CA GLU A 351 -11.15 -6.86 -16.20
C GLU A 351 -11.46 -5.49 -16.82
N LYS A 352 -11.06 -4.40 -16.16
CA LYS A 352 -11.18 -3.01 -16.65
C LYS A 352 -10.31 -2.75 -17.88
N MET A 353 -9.14 -3.40 -18.00
CA MET A 353 -8.34 -3.38 -19.22
C MET A 353 -8.95 -4.25 -20.33
N TRP A 354 -9.41 -5.46 -20.01
CA TRP A 354 -10.05 -6.37 -20.96
C TRP A 354 -11.30 -5.75 -21.60
N LYS A 355 -12.18 -5.12 -20.81
CA LYS A 355 -13.36 -4.40 -21.31
C LYS A 355 -12.98 -3.29 -22.31
N LYS A 356 -11.95 -2.49 -22.02
CA LYS A 356 -11.43 -1.46 -22.94
C LYS A 356 -10.94 -2.06 -24.26
N SER A 357 -10.19 -3.16 -24.21
CA SER A 357 -9.69 -3.84 -25.41
C SER A 357 -10.82 -4.44 -26.24
N VAL A 358 -11.82 -5.06 -25.60
CA VAL A 358 -13.03 -5.57 -26.25
C VAL A 358 -13.82 -4.44 -26.93
N ASP A 359 -13.98 -3.29 -26.28
CA ASP A 359 -14.69 -2.14 -26.88
C ASP A 359 -13.89 -1.42 -27.97
N ALA A 360 -12.56 -1.51 -27.96
CA ALA A 360 -11.72 -1.09 -29.08
C ALA A 360 -11.92 -2.02 -30.29
N LEU A 361 -11.85 -3.34 -30.08
CA LEU A 361 -12.06 -4.34 -31.14
C LEU A 361 -13.48 -4.27 -31.74
N LYS A 362 -14.52 -3.97 -30.95
CA LYS A 362 -15.89 -3.71 -31.47
C LYS A 362 -15.93 -2.52 -32.43
N LYS A 363 -15.22 -1.43 -32.12
CA LYS A 363 -15.15 -0.23 -32.98
C LYS A 363 -14.37 -0.50 -34.26
N GLU A 364 -13.27 -1.24 -34.16
CA GLU A 364 -12.47 -1.66 -35.31
C GLU A 364 -13.25 -2.61 -36.22
N ALA A 365 -13.97 -3.60 -35.67
CA ALA A 365 -14.86 -4.48 -36.42
C ALA A 365 -15.99 -3.71 -37.13
N ALA A 366 -16.58 -2.69 -36.50
CA ALA A 366 -17.58 -1.83 -37.13
C ALA A 366 -16.98 -1.03 -38.31
N SER A 367 -15.77 -0.48 -38.15
CA SER A 367 -15.02 0.20 -39.22
C SER A 367 -14.69 -0.74 -40.39
N HIS A 368 -14.29 -1.99 -40.09
CA HIS A 368 -14.08 -3.02 -41.12
C HIS A 368 -15.38 -3.41 -41.84
N ASN A 369 -16.53 -3.39 -41.17
CA ASN A 369 -17.81 -3.68 -41.81
C ASN A 369 -18.25 -2.54 -42.75
N ASP A 370 -18.13 -1.28 -42.32
CA ASP A 370 -18.39 -0.09 -43.15
C ASP A 370 -17.50 -0.03 -44.39
N THR A 371 -16.18 -0.24 -44.23
CA THR A 371 -15.25 -0.30 -45.36
C THR A 371 -15.51 -1.49 -46.29
N ARG A 372 -15.94 -2.64 -45.75
CA ARG A 372 -16.36 -3.81 -46.55
C ARG A 372 -17.64 -3.53 -47.35
N GLN A 373 -18.62 -2.82 -46.77
CA GLN A 373 -19.83 -2.40 -47.48
C GLN A 373 -19.48 -1.44 -48.62
N LYS A 374 -18.69 -0.39 -48.34
CA LYS A 374 -18.22 0.57 -49.36
C LYS A 374 -17.47 -0.12 -50.50
N LEU A 375 -16.65 -1.13 -50.20
CA LEU A 375 -15.99 -1.95 -51.23
C LEU A 375 -16.99 -2.76 -52.08
N ALA A 376 -18.06 -3.31 -51.48
CA ALA A 376 -19.10 -4.01 -52.22
C ALA A 376 -19.89 -3.06 -53.15
N GLU A 377 -20.25 -1.86 -52.67
CA GLU A 377 -20.87 -0.81 -53.48
C GLU A 377 -19.98 -0.38 -54.65
N CYS A 378 -18.68 -0.19 -54.43
CA CYS A 378 -17.72 0.13 -55.49
C CYS A 378 -17.60 -1.00 -56.52
N LYS A 379 -17.59 -2.27 -56.10
CA LYS A 379 -17.60 -3.43 -57.02
C LYS A 379 -18.87 -3.50 -57.86
N SER A 380 -20.04 -3.23 -57.27
CA SER A 380 -21.31 -3.18 -58.00
C SER A 380 -21.33 -2.04 -59.04
N LYS A 381 -20.87 -0.84 -58.67
CA LYS A 381 -20.72 0.30 -59.59
C LYS A 381 -19.74 0.00 -60.73
N TYR A 382 -18.61 -0.63 -60.42
CA TYR A 382 -17.61 -1.03 -61.42
C TYR A 382 -18.18 -2.04 -62.43
N SER A 383 -18.90 -3.08 -61.97
CA SER A 383 -19.58 -4.04 -62.85
C SER A 383 -20.61 -3.37 -63.78
N CYS A 384 -21.36 -2.39 -63.27
CA CYS A 384 -22.32 -1.62 -64.07
C CYS A 384 -21.62 -0.81 -65.18
N LEU A 385 -20.45 -0.24 -64.87
CA LEU A 385 -19.63 0.51 -65.84
C LEU A 385 -18.97 -0.41 -66.88
N GLU A 386 -18.60 -1.64 -66.53
CA GLU A 386 -18.14 -2.64 -67.51
C GLU A 386 -19.28 -3.05 -68.47
N ASP A 387 -20.50 -3.27 -67.95
CA ASP A 387 -21.68 -3.55 -68.78
C ASP A 387 -22.06 -2.37 -69.71
N GLU A 388 -21.96 -1.13 -69.22
CA GLU A 388 -22.21 0.09 -70.02
C GLU A 388 -21.14 0.28 -71.11
N LEU A 389 -19.85 0.06 -70.78
CA LEU A 389 -18.75 0.15 -71.73
C LEU A 389 -18.85 -0.94 -72.81
N LEU A 390 -19.24 -2.16 -72.44
CA LEU A 390 -19.49 -3.26 -73.39
C LEU A 390 -20.67 -2.94 -74.33
N LYS A 391 -21.77 -2.37 -73.83
CA LYS A 391 -22.90 -1.92 -74.66
C LYS A 391 -22.45 -0.84 -75.64
N SER A 392 -21.74 0.19 -75.17
CA SER A 392 -21.24 1.28 -76.01
C SER A 392 -20.25 0.80 -77.08
N ALA A 393 -19.40 -0.18 -76.76
CA ALA A 393 -18.51 -0.83 -77.74
C ALA A 393 -19.29 -1.59 -78.83
N ASN A 394 -20.35 -2.32 -78.46
CA ASN A 394 -21.21 -3.02 -79.40
C ASN A 394 -22.01 -2.06 -80.30
N GLU A 395 -22.51 -0.95 -79.74
CA GLU A 395 -23.15 0.13 -80.51
C GLU A 395 -22.18 0.77 -81.50
N ALA A 396 -20.94 1.07 -81.07
CA ALA A 396 -19.90 1.62 -81.94
C ALA A 396 -19.54 0.67 -83.10
N ASN A 397 -19.44 -0.64 -82.84
CA ASN A 397 -19.23 -1.65 -83.87
C ASN A 397 -20.40 -1.71 -84.87
N SER A 398 -21.65 -1.70 -84.41
CA SER A 398 -22.82 -1.70 -85.31
C SER A 398 -22.91 -0.42 -86.16
N LEU A 399 -22.54 0.74 -85.59
CA LEU A 399 -22.45 1.99 -86.35
C LEU A 399 -21.32 1.93 -87.41
N GLN A 400 -20.19 1.30 -87.10
CA GLN A 400 -19.10 1.08 -88.06
C GLN A 400 -19.54 0.17 -89.22
N GLU A 401 -20.22 -0.94 -88.94
CA GLU A 401 -20.80 -1.82 -89.97
C GLU A 401 -21.78 -1.07 -90.89
N GLN A 402 -22.64 -0.21 -90.32
CA GLN A 402 -23.55 0.64 -91.09
C GLN A 402 -22.80 1.66 -91.96
N ILE A 403 -21.71 2.24 -91.45
CA ILE A 403 -20.83 3.16 -92.21
C ILE A 403 -20.16 2.42 -93.37
N GLU A 404 -19.68 1.20 -93.17
CA GLU A 404 -19.03 0.41 -94.21
C GLU A 404 -20.01 -0.09 -95.28
N SER A 405 -21.20 -0.53 -94.87
CA SER A 405 -22.32 -0.85 -95.77
C SER A 405 -22.72 0.36 -96.64
N ARG A 406 -22.87 1.55 -96.03
CA ARG A 406 -23.13 2.80 -96.79
C ARG A 406 -21.97 3.17 -97.72
N ARG A 407 -20.70 3.01 -97.31
CA ARG A 407 -19.53 3.23 -98.17
C ARG A 407 -19.50 2.27 -99.36
N LEU A 408 -19.91 1.01 -99.17
CA LEU A 408 -20.02 0.04 -100.26
C LEU A 408 -21.13 0.42 -101.25
N LEU A 409 -22.31 0.80 -100.76
CA LEU A 409 -23.41 1.27 -101.60
C LEU A 409 -23.02 2.51 -102.42
N ILE A 410 -22.35 3.48 -101.81
CA ILE A 410 -21.83 4.67 -102.51
C ILE A 410 -20.85 4.27 -103.62
N ARG A 411 -19.90 3.36 -103.35
CA ARG A 411 -18.97 2.85 -104.38
C ARG A 411 -19.71 2.19 -105.55
N GLN A 412 -20.74 1.40 -105.28
CA GLN A 412 -21.57 0.77 -106.31
C GLN A 412 -22.35 1.81 -107.13
N GLN A 413 -22.92 2.83 -106.48
CA GLN A 413 -23.64 3.92 -107.15
C GLN A 413 -22.70 4.76 -108.03
N THR A 414 -21.51 5.13 -107.54
CA THR A 414 -20.49 5.84 -108.35
C THR A 414 -20.07 5.00 -109.56
N ALA A 415 -19.86 3.69 -109.42
CA ALA A 415 -19.53 2.82 -110.55
C ALA A 415 -20.68 2.67 -111.56
N GLN A 416 -21.95 2.78 -111.13
CA GLN A 416 -23.11 2.84 -112.04
C GLN A 416 -23.22 4.20 -112.74
N ILE A 417 -22.88 5.30 -112.07
CA ILE A 417 -22.85 6.64 -112.65
C ILE A 417 -21.78 6.70 -113.75
N LEU A 418 -20.54 6.29 -113.47
CA LEU A 418 -19.45 6.27 -114.46
C LEU A 418 -19.82 5.45 -115.72
N LYS A 419 -20.48 4.29 -115.55
CA LYS A 419 -20.98 3.50 -116.70
C LYS A 419 -22.08 4.19 -117.51
N LYS A 420 -22.90 5.03 -116.87
CA LYS A 420 -23.90 5.86 -117.56
C LYS A 420 -23.24 7.04 -118.26
N ASP A 421 -22.22 7.64 -117.66
CA ASP A 421 -21.45 8.73 -118.27
C ASP A 421 -20.69 8.23 -119.52
N GLU A 422 -20.09 7.03 -119.46
CA GLU A 422 -19.52 6.34 -120.63
C GLU A 422 -20.57 6.09 -121.75
N GLN A 423 -21.80 5.71 -121.37
CA GLN A 423 -22.89 5.51 -122.33
C GLN A 423 -23.37 6.83 -122.93
N ILE A 424 -23.49 7.89 -122.12
CA ILE A 424 -23.84 9.24 -122.57
C ILE A 424 -22.75 9.79 -123.51
N GLN A 425 -21.47 9.56 -123.21
CA GLN A 425 -20.37 9.95 -124.08
C GLN A 425 -20.46 9.23 -125.44
N LYS A 426 -20.64 7.90 -125.47
CA LYS A 426 -20.82 7.14 -126.72
C LYS A 426 -22.02 7.62 -127.53
N LEU A 427 -23.17 7.80 -126.89
CA LEU A 427 -24.36 8.37 -127.53
C LEU A 427 -24.12 9.80 -128.04
N THR A 428 -23.26 10.58 -127.38
CA THR A 428 -22.87 11.93 -127.84
C THR A 428 -21.97 11.86 -129.07
N GLU A 429 -20.98 10.97 -129.07
CA GLU A 429 -20.09 10.70 -130.21
C GLU A 429 -20.87 10.16 -131.43
N GLU A 430 -21.81 9.23 -131.22
CA GLU A 430 -22.73 8.71 -132.24
C GLU A 430 -23.63 9.82 -132.82
N ASN A 431 -24.20 10.68 -131.97
CA ASN A 431 -24.99 11.83 -132.43
C ASN A 431 -24.14 12.85 -133.20
N GLN A 432 -22.91 13.13 -132.77
CA GLN A 432 -21.98 13.99 -133.51
C GLN A 432 -21.60 13.39 -134.87
N ALA A 433 -21.37 12.08 -134.94
CA ALA A 433 -21.12 11.37 -136.19
C ALA A 433 -22.33 11.41 -137.14
N LEU A 434 -23.56 11.26 -136.62
CA LEU A 434 -24.80 11.41 -137.39
C LEU A 434 -24.95 12.85 -137.93
N ILE A 435 -24.70 13.87 -137.11
CA ILE A 435 -24.72 15.28 -137.53
C ILE A 435 -23.69 15.52 -138.66
N ALA A 436 -22.47 15.00 -138.53
CA ALA A 436 -21.43 15.10 -139.55
C ALA A 436 -21.81 14.37 -140.85
N GLN A 437 -22.44 13.18 -140.76
CA GLN A 437 -22.95 12.47 -141.94
C GLN A 437 -24.07 13.26 -142.65
N LEU A 438 -24.99 13.86 -141.90
CA LEU A 438 -26.06 14.70 -142.46
C LEU A 438 -25.48 15.95 -143.15
N GLN A 439 -24.48 16.61 -142.57
CA GLN A 439 -23.75 17.70 -143.20
C GLN A 439 -23.03 17.24 -144.50
N GLN A 440 -22.34 16.11 -144.49
CA GLN A 440 -21.75 15.52 -145.70
C GLN A 440 -22.77 15.06 -146.75
N ARG A 441 -24.03 14.85 -146.35
CA ARG A 441 -25.14 14.50 -147.27
C ARG A 441 -25.69 15.76 -147.94
N ALA A 442 -25.86 16.85 -147.20
CA ALA A 442 -26.18 18.16 -147.76
C ALA A 442 -25.10 18.62 -148.78
N ILE A 443 -23.82 18.55 -148.39
CA ILE A 443 -22.68 18.89 -149.27
C ILE A 443 -22.60 17.98 -150.52
N ARG A 444 -23.18 16.77 -150.48
CA ARG A 444 -23.30 15.91 -151.67
C ARG A 444 -24.48 16.31 -152.56
N CYS A 445 -25.64 16.63 -152.00
CA CYS A 445 -26.76 17.19 -152.75
C CYS A 445 -26.36 18.49 -153.48
N ASP A 446 -25.55 19.36 -152.85
CA ASP A 446 -24.99 20.56 -153.50
C ASP A 446 -24.04 20.22 -154.69
N LYS A 447 -23.35 19.07 -154.65
CA LYS A 447 -22.41 18.65 -155.70
C LYS A 447 -23.08 17.93 -156.85
N ASP A 448 -24.06 17.06 -156.58
CA ASP A 448 -24.81 16.36 -157.62
C ASP A 448 -25.62 17.35 -158.50
N VAL A 449 -26.00 18.50 -157.93
CA VAL A 449 -26.63 19.63 -158.65
C VAL A 449 -25.65 20.40 -159.56
N GLN A 450 -24.34 20.35 -159.34
CA GLN A 450 -23.37 21.13 -160.14
C GLN A 450 -22.96 20.47 -161.47
N CYS A 451 -23.32 19.21 -161.70
CA CYS A 451 -22.84 18.42 -162.83
C CYS A 451 -23.88 18.12 -163.92
N ASN A 452 -24.79 19.05 -164.25
CA ASN A 452 -25.28 19.24 -165.63
C ASN A 452 -26.07 20.56 -165.84
N LEU A 453 -25.92 21.12 -167.05
CA LEU A 453 -26.61 22.31 -167.60
C LEU A 453 -26.46 23.65 -166.82
N SER A 454 -25.61 24.51 -167.39
CA SER A 454 -25.26 25.83 -166.86
C SER A 454 -26.37 26.89 -166.92
N LYS A 455 -26.65 27.51 -165.76
CA LYS A 455 -26.99 28.95 -165.52
C LYS A 455 -28.32 29.45 -166.13
N PRO A 456 -29.19 30.18 -165.37
CA PRO A 456 -28.88 31.12 -164.27
C PRO A 456 -29.69 30.84 -162.97
N GLN A 457 -29.99 31.88 -162.15
CA GLN A 457 -30.92 31.99 -160.98
C GLN A 457 -30.26 32.28 -159.58
N PRO A 458 -31.01 32.54 -158.46
CA PRO A 458 -31.87 33.73 -158.28
C PRO A 458 -31.83 34.39 -156.87
N LYS A 459 -32.91 35.11 -156.51
CA LYS A 459 -33.13 36.06 -155.38
C LYS A 459 -34.06 35.51 -154.27
N LYS A 460 -34.25 36.33 -153.21
CA LYS A 460 -35.32 36.37 -152.16
C LYS A 460 -35.06 35.53 -150.91
N GLU A 461 -35.38 35.93 -149.67
CA GLU A 461 -36.34 36.88 -149.02
C GLU A 461 -37.68 36.29 -148.51
N ASN A 462 -37.87 36.39 -147.19
CA ASN A 462 -39.11 36.64 -146.41
C ASN A 462 -40.19 35.54 -146.21
N GLY A 463 -40.77 35.51 -144.99
CA GLY A 463 -41.95 34.70 -144.57
C GLY A 463 -41.61 33.50 -143.65
N SER A 464 -42.13 33.25 -142.44
CA SER A 464 -43.15 33.81 -141.50
C SER A 464 -44.46 32.98 -141.31
N LEU A 465 -44.87 32.85 -140.03
CA LEU A 465 -46.20 32.49 -139.47
C LEU A 465 -46.75 31.04 -139.41
N ASN A 466 -47.32 30.72 -138.22
CA ASN A 466 -48.46 29.81 -137.93
C ASN A 466 -48.27 28.27 -138.02
N ARG A 467 -49.00 27.41 -137.25
CA ARG A 467 -50.16 27.58 -136.33
C ARG A 467 -50.25 26.40 -135.31
N GLN A 468 -50.82 26.65 -134.11
CA GLN A 468 -51.71 25.81 -133.25
C GLN A 468 -51.53 24.26 -133.16
N ASN A 469 -51.57 23.53 -132.03
CA ASN A 469 -51.74 23.74 -130.55
C ASN A 469 -50.89 22.64 -129.81
N ASP A 470 -51.06 22.12 -128.58
CA ASP A 470 -51.98 22.25 -127.42
C ASP A 470 -51.30 21.75 -126.09
N ARG A 471 -51.94 21.98 -124.93
CA ARG A 471 -51.85 21.27 -123.62
C ARG A 471 -50.49 21.01 -122.90
N ARG A 472 -50.35 21.70 -121.75
CA ARG A 472 -49.82 21.24 -120.43
C ARG A 472 -48.30 20.95 -120.33
N THR A 473 -47.56 21.24 -119.25
CA THR A 473 -47.89 21.84 -117.92
C THR A 473 -46.66 22.55 -117.30
N ASN A 474 -46.88 23.33 -116.22
CA ASN A 474 -45.91 24.07 -115.38
C ASN A 474 -44.68 23.21 -114.94
N TYR A 475 -43.49 23.74 -114.63
CA TYR A 475 -43.19 24.88 -113.72
C TYR A 475 -41.89 25.66 -114.03
N SER A 476 -41.66 26.74 -113.27
CA SER A 476 -40.61 27.75 -113.44
C SER A 476 -39.22 27.39 -112.85
N ALA A 477 -38.16 27.84 -113.50
CA ALA A 477 -36.82 27.95 -112.91
C ALA A 477 -36.50 29.39 -112.46
N GLN A 478 -35.82 29.55 -111.32
CA GLN A 478 -35.23 30.82 -110.87
C GLN A 478 -33.80 30.59 -110.31
N ARG A 479 -33.08 31.70 -110.12
CA ARG A 479 -31.67 31.78 -109.70
C ARG A 479 -31.46 31.29 -108.26
N PHE A 480 -30.21 31.00 -107.86
CA PHE A 480 -29.42 31.89 -106.97
C PHE A 480 -28.02 31.32 -106.62
N GLN A 481 -27.13 32.21 -106.22
CA GLN A 481 -25.94 32.00 -105.37
C GLN A 481 -26.01 33.06 -104.24
N PRO A 482 -25.13 33.03 -103.23
CA PRO A 482 -24.71 31.90 -102.38
C PRO A 482 -25.04 32.24 -100.91
N ASN A 483 -24.49 31.53 -99.92
CA ASN A 483 -23.95 32.20 -98.71
C ASN A 483 -23.09 31.30 -97.81
N TRP A 484 -22.08 31.92 -97.19
CA TRP A 484 -21.49 31.48 -95.93
C TRP A 484 -22.10 32.30 -94.79
N ILE A 485 -22.22 31.71 -93.59
CA ILE A 485 -22.03 32.33 -92.25
C ILE A 485 -22.42 31.26 -91.23
N GLY A 486 -21.60 31.07 -90.19
CA GLY A 486 -21.91 30.19 -89.06
C GLY A 486 -22.29 30.99 -87.81
N ARG A 487 -23.11 30.39 -86.94
CA ARG A 487 -23.22 30.74 -85.51
C ARG A 487 -23.82 29.59 -84.70
N SER A 488 -23.82 29.75 -83.39
CA SER A 488 -23.92 28.69 -82.38
C SER A 488 -25.06 28.91 -81.36
N VAL A 489 -25.21 27.94 -80.45
CA VAL A 489 -25.95 27.98 -79.16
C VAL A 489 -27.46 27.62 -79.21
N PHE A 490 -27.93 27.04 -78.09
CA PHE A 490 -29.27 26.52 -77.74
C PHE A 490 -29.62 25.15 -78.34
N ALA A 491 -29.84 24.06 -77.58
CA ALA A 491 -30.12 23.81 -76.16
C ALA A 491 -31.55 24.12 -75.66
N ARG A 492 -32.14 23.15 -74.93
CA ARG A 492 -33.54 23.01 -74.45
C ARG A 492 -34.58 22.65 -75.54
N GLN A 493 -35.73 22.01 -75.25
CA GLN A 493 -36.16 21.07 -74.20
C GLN A 493 -37.57 20.55 -74.57
N CYS A 494 -38.04 19.44 -73.98
CA CYS A 494 -39.36 18.79 -74.17
C CYS A 494 -39.57 18.09 -75.54
N GLY A 495 -40.43 17.06 -75.65
CA GLY A 495 -41.06 16.25 -74.60
C GLY A 495 -42.32 15.49 -75.04
N VAL A 496 -42.57 14.31 -74.43
CA VAL A 496 -43.84 13.55 -74.35
C VAL A 496 -44.41 12.90 -75.62
N SER A 497 -44.42 11.56 -75.65
CA SER A 497 -45.42 10.62 -76.24
C SER A 497 -44.88 9.19 -76.01
N GLN A 498 -45.18 8.45 -74.93
CA GLN A 498 -46.46 7.80 -74.56
C GLN A 498 -47.03 6.79 -75.58
N SER A 499 -46.38 5.62 -75.66
CA SER A 499 -46.97 4.28 -75.84
C SER A 499 -45.87 3.24 -75.52
N GLY A 500 -46.13 2.02 -75.07
CA GLY A 500 -47.38 1.37 -74.71
C GLY A 500 -47.18 -0.14 -74.59
N ASP A 501 -47.29 -0.66 -73.36
CA ASP A 501 -47.42 -2.07 -72.96
C ASP A 501 -46.30 -3.13 -73.18
N SER A 502 -46.10 -3.84 -72.06
CA SER A 502 -45.75 -5.27 -71.93
C SER A 502 -44.31 -5.76 -72.15
N CYS A 503 -43.64 -6.03 -71.02
CA CYS A 503 -43.09 -7.36 -70.76
C CYS A 503 -43.02 -7.63 -69.24
N MET A 504 -43.91 -8.46 -68.71
CA MET A 504 -43.93 -8.86 -67.30
C MET A 504 -42.84 -9.90 -67.00
N GLY A 505 -42.01 -9.73 -65.97
CA GLY A 505 -41.02 -10.76 -65.63
C GLY A 505 -39.94 -10.43 -64.58
N SER A 506 -40.30 -9.96 -63.38
CA SER A 506 -39.32 -9.84 -62.26
C SER A 506 -39.89 -9.83 -60.83
N SER A 507 -41.21 -9.69 -60.63
CA SER A 507 -41.79 -9.50 -59.29
C SER A 507 -41.79 -10.74 -58.38
N MET A 508 -41.60 -11.97 -58.90
CA MET A 508 -41.67 -13.19 -58.09
C MET A 508 -40.36 -13.59 -57.38
N SER A 509 -39.20 -13.02 -57.72
CA SER A 509 -37.92 -13.41 -57.08
C SER A 509 -37.66 -12.74 -55.74
N GLN A 510 -38.26 -11.58 -55.48
CA GLN A 510 -38.09 -10.86 -54.21
C GLN A 510 -38.92 -11.47 -53.08
N ALA A 511 -40.14 -11.94 -53.36
CA ALA A 511 -41.00 -12.58 -52.36
C ALA A 511 -40.39 -13.89 -51.81
N SER A 512 -39.83 -14.74 -52.67
CA SER A 512 -39.17 -15.99 -52.26
C SER A 512 -37.84 -15.77 -51.52
N SER A 513 -37.17 -14.63 -51.77
CA SER A 513 -35.98 -14.23 -51.02
C SER A 513 -36.31 -13.77 -49.60
N ILE A 514 -37.38 -12.99 -49.42
CA ILE A 514 -37.84 -12.53 -48.10
C ILE A 514 -38.32 -13.72 -47.25
N ALA A 515 -39.12 -14.62 -47.81
CA ALA A 515 -39.58 -15.82 -47.10
C ALA A 515 -38.41 -16.71 -46.61
N ASN A 516 -37.35 -16.87 -47.43
CA ASN A 516 -36.13 -17.59 -47.03
C ASN A 516 -35.37 -16.92 -45.87
N ILE A 517 -35.46 -15.60 -45.74
CA ILE A 517 -34.84 -14.86 -44.64
C ILE A 517 -35.66 -15.05 -43.36
N GLU A 518 -36.99 -14.92 -43.44
CA GLU A 518 -37.89 -15.11 -42.29
C GLU A 518 -37.84 -16.55 -41.74
N GLU A 519 -37.82 -17.56 -42.62
CA GLU A 519 -37.67 -18.97 -42.22
C GLU A 519 -36.35 -19.22 -41.46
N ARG A 520 -35.24 -18.66 -41.95
CA ARG A 520 -33.92 -18.80 -41.30
C ARG A 520 -33.83 -18.01 -39.98
N VAL A 521 -34.58 -16.92 -39.82
CA VAL A 521 -34.68 -16.19 -38.54
C VAL A 521 -35.43 -17.04 -37.50
N GLU A 522 -36.55 -17.68 -37.86
CA GLU A 522 -37.25 -18.55 -36.90
C GLU A 522 -36.51 -19.86 -36.61
N GLU A 523 -35.75 -20.41 -37.56
CA GLU A 523 -34.88 -21.54 -37.27
C GLU A 523 -33.76 -21.16 -36.28
N LEU A 524 -33.16 -19.97 -36.43
CA LEU A 524 -32.19 -19.44 -35.47
C LEU A 524 -32.81 -19.21 -34.08
N LYS A 525 -34.05 -18.71 -33.99
CA LYS A 525 -34.77 -18.61 -32.70
C LYS A 525 -35.02 -19.98 -32.08
N ARG A 526 -35.43 -21.00 -32.86
CA ARG A 526 -35.61 -22.38 -32.36
C ARG A 526 -34.29 -22.97 -31.84
N ARG A 527 -33.17 -22.75 -32.54
CA ARG A 527 -31.83 -23.19 -32.07
C ARG A 527 -31.41 -22.46 -30.78
N ASN A 528 -31.67 -21.16 -30.66
CA ASN A 528 -31.41 -20.41 -29.41
C ASN A 528 -32.33 -20.84 -28.25
N ALA A 529 -33.53 -21.34 -28.52
CA ALA A 529 -34.42 -21.92 -27.52
C ALA A 529 -34.02 -23.35 -27.08
N MET A 530 -33.01 -23.97 -27.73
CA MET A 530 -32.47 -25.29 -27.42
C MET A 530 -31.14 -25.26 -26.66
N VAL A 531 -30.86 -24.19 -25.90
CA VAL A 531 -29.78 -24.20 -24.90
C VAL A 531 -30.14 -25.21 -23.79
N PRO A 532 -29.32 -26.24 -23.52
CA PRO A 532 -29.64 -27.23 -22.49
C PRO A 532 -29.65 -26.62 -21.08
N ARG A 533 -30.72 -26.87 -20.31
CA ARG A 533 -30.90 -26.32 -18.95
C ARG A 533 -29.74 -26.64 -18.00
N HIS A 534 -29.07 -27.79 -18.16
CA HIS A 534 -27.93 -28.20 -17.34
C HIS A 534 -26.70 -27.28 -17.43
N LEU A 535 -26.70 -26.27 -18.31
CA LEU A 535 -25.67 -25.22 -18.39
C LEU A 535 -26.04 -23.92 -17.65
N GLN A 536 -27.23 -23.83 -17.04
CA GLN A 536 -27.65 -22.67 -16.23
C GLN A 536 -27.49 -22.90 -14.72
N ASP A 537 -27.56 -24.15 -14.26
CA ASP A 537 -27.71 -24.48 -12.83
C ASP A 537 -26.39 -24.67 -12.04
N ASN A 538 -25.22 -24.51 -12.68
CA ASN A 538 -23.92 -24.98 -12.16
C ASN A 538 -22.88 -23.87 -11.83
N TYR A 539 -23.30 -22.62 -11.60
CA TYR A 539 -22.41 -21.57 -11.06
C TYR A 539 -23.00 -20.94 -9.79
N PHE A 540 -22.23 -21.01 -8.69
CA PHE A 540 -22.48 -20.50 -7.33
C PHE A 540 -23.53 -21.19 -6.45
N PRO A 541 -23.15 -22.26 -5.72
CA PRO A 541 -23.91 -22.78 -4.57
C PRO A 541 -23.60 -22.10 -3.22
N GLU A 542 -22.43 -21.46 -3.05
CA GLU A 542 -21.84 -21.18 -1.72
C GLU A 542 -22.01 -19.74 -1.19
N MET A 543 -22.86 -18.91 -1.81
CA MET A 543 -23.09 -17.51 -1.40
C MET A 543 -24.35 -17.29 -0.54
N ASN A 544 -24.77 -18.30 0.24
CA ASN A 544 -25.98 -18.28 1.07
C ASN A 544 -25.71 -18.56 2.57
N TYR A 545 -24.76 -17.84 3.18
CA TYR A 545 -24.65 -17.75 4.65
C TYR A 545 -24.01 -16.43 5.13
N MET A 546 -24.83 -15.38 5.26
CA MET A 546 -24.65 -14.33 6.28
C MET A 546 -26.03 -13.93 6.83
N PRO A 547 -26.20 -13.78 8.16
CA PRO A 547 -27.48 -13.40 8.76
C PRO A 547 -27.72 -11.88 8.74
N ASP A 548 -28.99 -11.50 8.72
CA ASP A 548 -29.41 -10.09 8.80
C ASP A 548 -28.92 -9.40 10.09
N SER A 549 -28.38 -8.18 9.96
CA SER A 549 -28.23 -7.27 11.10
C SER A 549 -28.32 -5.78 10.72
N VAL A 550 -29.53 -5.24 10.94
CA VAL A 550 -29.84 -3.88 11.41
C VAL A 550 -29.33 -2.66 10.61
N ASN A 551 -30.28 -1.93 10.02
CA ASN A 551 -30.09 -0.55 9.57
C ASN A 551 -29.82 0.43 10.73
N VAL A 552 -28.78 1.27 10.61
CA VAL A 552 -28.85 2.67 11.05
C VAL A 552 -28.09 3.56 10.04
N LEU A 553 -28.82 4.48 9.39
CA LEU A 553 -28.26 5.64 8.70
C LEU A 553 -28.61 6.91 9.50
N PRO A 554 -27.66 7.81 9.74
CA PRO A 554 -27.95 9.23 9.88
C PRO A 554 -27.80 9.92 8.52
N ASN A 555 -28.84 10.63 8.08
CA ASN A 555 -28.70 11.59 6.97
C ASN A 555 -27.76 12.73 7.41
N ASN A 556 -26.94 13.23 6.49
CA ASN A 556 -26.69 14.67 6.40
C ASN A 556 -26.29 15.06 4.97
N SER A 557 -27.23 15.69 4.27
CA SER A 557 -26.99 16.34 2.99
C SER A 557 -26.63 17.80 3.24
N ASP A 558 -25.44 18.23 2.85
CA ASP A 558 -25.24 19.63 2.48
C ASP A 558 -24.08 19.79 1.48
N ALA A 559 -24.30 20.58 0.44
CA ALA A 559 -23.35 20.74 -0.66
C ALA A 559 -23.44 22.13 -1.30
N PRO A 560 -22.38 22.96 -1.26
CA PRO A 560 -22.32 24.21 -2.01
C PRO A 560 -21.53 24.04 -3.31
N THR A 561 -22.22 23.94 -4.45
CA THR A 561 -21.59 23.86 -5.78
C THR A 561 -20.87 25.17 -6.17
N LYS A 562 -19.58 25.12 -6.52
CA LYS A 562 -18.92 26.18 -7.31
C LYS A 562 -18.03 25.57 -8.41
N LYS A 563 -18.33 25.91 -9.67
CA LYS A 563 -17.49 25.58 -10.84
C LYS A 563 -16.32 26.56 -10.96
N PRO A 564 -15.13 26.14 -11.43
CA PRO A 564 -14.01 27.05 -11.64
C PRO A 564 -14.26 27.99 -12.82
N LYS A 565 -13.77 29.24 -12.72
CA LYS A 565 -13.59 30.12 -13.89
C LYS A 565 -12.24 29.80 -14.54
N THR A 566 -12.25 29.55 -15.84
CA THR A 566 -11.04 29.52 -16.66
C THR A 566 -10.51 30.94 -16.86
N HIS A 567 -9.19 31.10 -16.91
CA HIS A 567 -8.56 32.23 -17.57
C HIS A 567 -7.37 31.75 -18.39
N TRP A 568 -7.22 32.29 -19.60
CA TRP A 568 -6.20 31.90 -20.55
C TRP A 568 -4.90 32.67 -20.32
N GLY A 569 -3.76 31.99 -20.52
CA GLY A 569 -2.42 32.58 -20.50
C GLY A 569 -1.51 31.88 -21.51
N LEU A 570 -1.68 32.18 -22.79
CA LEU A 570 -0.81 31.66 -23.87
C LEU A 570 0.53 32.40 -23.90
N GLY A 571 1.64 31.65 -24.01
CA GLY A 571 3.01 32.18 -23.94
C GLY A 571 4.03 31.40 -24.77
N CYS A 572 3.91 31.50 -26.10
CA CYS A 572 4.95 31.33 -27.13
C CYS A 572 6.03 30.23 -27.01
N LEU A 573 5.91 29.23 -27.91
CA LEU A 573 6.94 28.74 -28.86
C LEU A 573 8.17 29.69 -29.00
N THR A 574 9.45 29.33 -29.18
CA THR A 574 10.18 28.13 -29.72
C THR A 574 11.72 28.42 -29.62
N PRO A 575 12.68 27.68 -30.24
CA PRO A 575 12.86 26.23 -30.47
C PRO A 575 14.29 25.70 -30.09
N VAL A 576 14.43 24.36 -30.11
CA VAL A 576 15.61 23.54 -30.52
C VAL A 576 17.02 24.17 -30.54
N ARG A 577 17.97 23.55 -29.81
CA ARG A 577 19.41 23.56 -30.18
C ARG A 577 20.08 22.20 -30.01
N ARG A 578 20.48 21.57 -31.12
CA ARG A 578 21.32 20.34 -31.16
C ARG A 578 22.82 20.70 -31.15
N ARG A 579 23.59 20.13 -30.22
CA ARG A 579 25.04 19.77 -30.22
C ARG A 579 25.48 19.56 -28.76
N LYS A 580 26.49 18.75 -28.43
CA LYS A 580 27.55 18.11 -29.24
C LYS A 580 27.90 16.74 -28.63
N LYS A 581 28.52 15.83 -29.40
CA LYS A 581 29.23 14.68 -28.83
C LYS A 581 30.54 15.16 -28.19
N SER A 582 30.98 14.46 -27.14
CA SER A 582 32.37 14.37 -26.70
C SER A 582 32.70 12.89 -26.46
N ASN A 583 33.70 12.38 -27.16
CA ASN A 583 34.31 11.08 -26.90
C ASN A 583 35.52 11.25 -25.96
N LEU A 584 36.04 10.13 -25.45
CA LEU A 584 37.27 9.99 -24.66
C LEU A 584 37.12 10.47 -23.19
N GLY A 585 37.63 9.73 -22.20
CA GLY A 585 38.30 8.42 -22.30
C GLY A 585 38.81 7.94 -20.93
N SER A 586 39.49 6.78 -20.94
CA SER A 586 39.88 5.94 -19.80
C SER A 586 38.72 5.20 -19.13
#